data_AF-A0A7V5S1C1-F1
#
_entry.id   AF-A0A7V5S1C1-F1
#
_cell.length_a   1.000
_cell.length_b   1.000
_cell.length_c   1.000
_cell.angle_alpha   90.00
_cell.angle_beta   90.00
_cell.angle_gamma   90.00
#
_symmetry.space_group_name_H-M   'P 1'
#
loop_
_entity.id
_entity.type
_entity.pdbx_description
1 polymer ?
#
loop_
_entity_poly.entity_id
_entity_poly.type
_entity_poly.pdbx_seq_one_letter_code
_entity_poly.pdbx_strand_id
1 'polypeptide(L)'
;MGCSVCGAGCEPLQERCARCGRDPFAGIGVRLGPLSGRQFLRNFGWRVLIALPFLGWLLWRKSAHLPHWESLSSWAQLGLGALIAAALLTMGYHLWLTWQAAHVALVLTPAEAWLYQRRGGRVYFERMSWLECLPPDSPRGWRILEAMSALLHLIFHVGLQALAFLIPDQVYEIRLRSRIDADRRWRIALAGAQHHPRFTLTRLARYALPYWLQSGIVRIEPGYEPSPERNFLALDLATRTLRAYTFNEVRLDEGVFRITIESHNPDGSRVESDHSLDADAAQTQAGEQRYLEELSLPAFALPYGDQWLRADWGIIKRIESRRAASETASVPIQSPKPA
;
A
#
# COMPACT_ATOMS: atom_id res chain seq x y z
N MET A 1 -2.81 -19.66 19.65
CA MET A 1 -3.61 -18.49 20.06
C MET A 1 -5.08 -18.83 19.84
N GLY A 2 -6.00 -18.18 20.56
CA GLY A 2 -7.44 -18.34 20.34
C GLY A 2 -7.96 -17.38 19.28
N CYS A 3 -8.97 -17.78 18.52
CA CYS A 3 -9.75 -16.86 17.71
C CYS A 3 -10.54 -15.91 18.61
N SER A 4 -10.49 -14.61 18.32
CA SER A 4 -11.20 -13.57 19.08
C SER A 4 -12.72 -13.74 19.10
N VAL A 5 -13.26 -14.43 18.09
CA VAL A 5 -14.71 -14.58 17.92
C VAL A 5 -15.25 -15.85 18.59
N CYS A 6 -14.58 -16.99 18.43
CA CYS A 6 -15.10 -18.28 18.88
C CYS A 6 -14.24 -18.97 19.95
N GLY A 7 -13.12 -18.38 20.36
CA GLY A 7 -12.21 -18.91 21.37
C GLY A 7 -11.40 -20.15 20.97
N ALA A 8 -11.67 -20.75 19.79
CA ALA A 8 -10.98 -21.94 19.34
C ALA A 8 -9.50 -21.66 19.04
N GLY A 9 -8.63 -22.66 19.30
CA GLY A 9 -7.24 -22.60 18.90
C GLY A 9 -7.11 -22.41 17.39
N CYS A 10 -6.57 -21.27 16.97
CA CYS A 10 -6.37 -20.92 15.57
C CYS A 10 -4.92 -20.44 15.35
N GLU A 11 -4.36 -20.79 14.20
CA GLU A 11 -3.02 -20.36 13.82
C GLU A 11 -3.08 -18.89 13.37
N PRO A 12 -2.24 -17.99 13.92
CA PRO A 12 -2.40 -16.55 13.72
C PRO A 12 -2.12 -16.09 12.27
N LEU A 13 -1.46 -16.93 11.47
CA LEU A 13 -1.22 -16.66 10.05
C LEU A 13 -2.33 -17.21 9.14
N GLN A 14 -3.34 -17.90 9.67
CA GLN A 14 -4.47 -18.34 8.85
C GLN A 14 -5.39 -17.18 8.52
N GLU A 15 -5.77 -17.05 7.26
CA GLU A 15 -6.68 -16.00 6.78
C GLU A 15 -8.04 -16.06 7.50
N ARG A 16 -8.55 -17.27 7.75
CA ARG A 16 -9.82 -17.50 8.45
C ARG A 16 -9.65 -18.58 9.48
N CYS A 17 -10.33 -18.47 10.61
CA CYS A 17 -10.30 -19.50 11.63
C CYS A 17 -11.05 -20.75 11.15
N ALA A 18 -10.42 -21.92 11.22
CA ALA A 18 -10.95 -23.17 10.68
C ALA A 18 -12.32 -23.58 11.27
N ARG A 19 -12.66 -23.11 12.48
CA ARG A 19 -13.92 -23.45 13.15
C ARG A 19 -15.09 -22.53 12.80
N CYS A 20 -14.87 -21.23 12.69
CA CYS A 20 -15.95 -20.24 12.50
C CYS A 20 -15.89 -19.47 11.18
N GLY A 21 -14.85 -19.67 10.37
CA GLY A 21 -14.68 -19.03 9.06
C GLY A 21 -14.43 -17.52 9.09
N ARG A 22 -14.34 -16.90 10.28
CA ARG A 22 -14.09 -15.46 10.45
C ARG A 22 -12.60 -15.15 10.62
N ASP A 23 -12.22 -13.89 10.43
CA ASP A 23 -10.87 -13.41 10.73
C ASP A 23 -10.55 -13.71 12.21
N PRO A 24 -9.44 -14.41 12.54
CA PRO A 24 -9.05 -14.72 13.91
C PRO A 24 -8.89 -13.51 14.84
N PHE A 25 -8.67 -12.30 14.28
CA PHE A 25 -8.48 -11.05 15.00
C PHE A 25 -9.64 -10.06 14.83
N ALA A 26 -10.78 -10.52 14.29
CA ALA A 26 -11.96 -9.67 14.14
C ALA A 26 -12.35 -9.05 15.49
N GLY A 27 -12.59 -7.74 15.48
CA GLY A 27 -12.95 -6.96 16.68
C GLY A 27 -11.77 -6.56 17.58
N ILE A 28 -10.57 -7.11 17.39
CA ILE A 28 -9.36 -6.70 18.13
C ILE A 28 -8.64 -5.56 17.41
N GLY A 29 -8.51 -5.68 16.09
CA GLY A 29 -7.71 -4.74 15.30
C GLY A 29 -7.78 -5.00 13.81
N VAL A 30 -7.01 -4.24 13.04
CA VAL A 30 -6.89 -4.40 11.59
C VAL A 30 -5.67 -5.24 11.28
N ARG A 31 -5.90 -6.39 10.62
CA ARG A 31 -4.83 -7.25 10.15
C ARG A 31 -4.38 -6.88 8.74
N LEU A 32 -3.07 -6.93 8.52
CA LEU A 32 -2.40 -6.75 7.24
C LEU A 32 -1.55 -8.00 6.97
N GLY A 33 -1.89 -8.73 5.90
CA GLY A 33 -1.31 -10.03 5.61
C GLY A 33 -1.78 -11.15 6.55
N PRO A 34 -1.24 -12.38 6.41
CA PRO A 34 -0.31 -12.74 5.34
C PRO A 34 -1.03 -12.81 4.00
N LEU A 35 -0.25 -12.81 2.92
CA LEU A 35 -0.76 -13.04 1.58
C LEU A 35 -1.44 -14.41 1.52
N SER A 36 -2.66 -14.49 0.98
CA SER A 36 -3.35 -15.78 0.84
C SER A 36 -2.57 -16.71 -0.08
N GLY A 37 -2.68 -18.03 0.12
CA GLY A 37 -1.94 -19.00 -0.69
C GLY A 37 -2.19 -18.85 -2.19
N ARG A 38 -3.44 -18.54 -2.59
CA ARG A 38 -3.79 -18.27 -3.99
C ARG A 38 -3.15 -16.98 -4.51
N GLN A 39 -3.20 -15.89 -3.75
CA GLN A 39 -2.54 -14.63 -4.13
C GLN A 39 -1.02 -14.78 -4.20
N PHE A 40 -0.42 -15.57 -3.30
CA PHE A 40 0.99 -15.91 -3.35
C PHE A 40 1.32 -16.68 -4.63
N LEU A 41 0.61 -17.77 -4.94
CA LEU A 41 0.82 -18.56 -6.14
C LEU A 41 0.61 -17.74 -7.42
N ARG A 42 -0.41 -16.89 -7.46
CA ARG A 42 -0.65 -15.97 -8.58
C ARG A 42 0.53 -15.01 -8.75
N ASN A 43 0.89 -14.25 -7.71
CA ASN A 43 1.91 -13.22 -7.80
C ASN A 43 3.32 -13.77 -8.02
N PHE A 44 3.65 -14.86 -7.33
CA PHE A 44 4.93 -15.53 -7.48
C PHE A 44 5.02 -16.26 -8.82
N GLY A 45 3.97 -17.02 -9.17
CA GLY A 45 3.88 -17.77 -10.42
C GLY A 45 3.99 -16.89 -11.65
N TRP A 46 3.24 -15.78 -11.73
CA TRP A 46 3.33 -14.85 -12.86
C TRP A 46 4.71 -14.22 -12.99
N ARG A 47 5.33 -13.80 -11.87
CA ARG A 47 6.68 -13.23 -11.89
C ARG A 47 7.71 -14.25 -12.39
N VAL A 48 7.61 -15.50 -11.97
CA VAL A 48 8.47 -16.59 -12.46
C VAL A 48 8.19 -16.89 -13.93
N LEU A 49 6.93 -16.94 -14.35
CA LEU A 49 6.54 -17.20 -15.74
C LEU A 49 6.99 -16.09 -16.70
N ILE A 50 7.06 -14.83 -16.25
CA ILE A 50 7.65 -13.72 -17.00
C ILE A 50 9.18 -13.82 -17.02
N ALA A 51 9.80 -14.18 -15.89
CA ALA A 51 11.26 -14.22 -15.76
C ALA A 51 11.90 -15.39 -16.52
N LEU A 52 11.26 -16.57 -16.55
CA LEU A 52 11.82 -17.79 -17.14
C LEU A 52 12.06 -17.70 -18.65
N PRO A 53 11.15 -17.20 -19.50
CA PRO A 53 11.40 -16.98 -20.92
C PRO A 53 12.51 -15.97 -21.17
N PHE A 54 12.57 -14.90 -20.35
CA PHE A 54 13.62 -13.88 -20.48
C PHE A 54 15.00 -14.44 -20.12
N LEU A 55 15.11 -15.20 -19.03
CA LEU A 55 16.32 -15.92 -18.65
C LEU A 55 16.67 -17.01 -19.68
N GLY A 56 15.68 -17.72 -20.19
CA GLY A 56 15.83 -18.72 -21.25
C GLY A 56 16.40 -18.10 -22.52
N TRP A 57 15.88 -16.95 -22.94
CA TRP A 57 16.38 -16.18 -24.08
C TRP A 57 17.83 -15.71 -23.85
N LEU A 58 18.15 -15.18 -22.65
CA LEU A 58 19.51 -14.75 -22.29
C LEU A 58 20.53 -15.90 -22.27
N LEU A 59 20.13 -17.08 -21.80
CA LEU A 59 21.01 -18.23 -21.57
C LEU A 59 21.01 -19.25 -22.72
N TRP A 60 20.19 -19.04 -23.76
CA TRP A 60 20.10 -19.98 -24.88
C TRP A 60 21.41 -20.01 -25.68
N ARG A 61 22.14 -21.12 -25.53
CA ARG A 61 23.52 -21.42 -26.00
C ARG A 61 23.83 -21.26 -27.50
N LYS A 62 22.89 -20.78 -28.32
CA LYS A 62 23.08 -20.46 -29.75
C LYS A 62 22.43 -19.13 -30.12
N SER A 63 22.49 -18.12 -29.25
CA SER A 63 21.85 -16.85 -29.53
C SER A 63 22.54 -16.15 -30.69
N ALA A 64 21.87 -16.09 -31.85
CA ALA A 64 22.22 -15.27 -33.02
C ALA A 64 22.36 -13.76 -32.71
N HIS A 65 22.19 -13.37 -31.43
CA HIS A 65 22.34 -12.04 -30.86
C HIS A 65 23.75 -11.76 -30.33
N LEU A 66 24.61 -12.77 -30.09
CA LEU A 66 26.01 -12.58 -29.72
C LEU A 66 26.80 -11.71 -30.72
N PRO A 67 26.67 -11.90 -32.05
CA PRO A 67 27.32 -11.03 -33.03
C PRO A 67 26.81 -9.58 -32.97
N HIS A 68 25.52 -9.38 -32.68
CA HIS A 68 24.93 -8.05 -32.53
C HIS A 68 25.38 -7.38 -31.23
N TRP A 69 25.53 -8.14 -30.15
CA TRP A 69 26.10 -7.65 -28.90
C TRP A 69 27.56 -7.21 -29.10
N GLU A 70 28.36 -8.03 -29.76
CA GLU A 70 29.77 -7.72 -30.09
C GLU A 70 29.90 -6.52 -31.04
N SER A 71 28.87 -6.22 -31.84
CA SER A 71 28.80 -5.03 -32.70
C SER A 71 28.47 -3.72 -31.96
N LEU A 72 27.95 -3.80 -30.73
CA LEU A 72 27.71 -2.62 -29.89
C LEU A 72 29.04 -2.05 -29.40
N SER A 73 29.10 -0.73 -29.21
CA SER A 73 30.24 -0.11 -28.53
C SER A 73 30.38 -0.65 -27.10
N SER A 74 31.60 -0.70 -26.56
CA SER A 74 31.84 -1.19 -25.20
C SER A 74 30.99 -0.47 -24.14
N TRP A 75 30.74 0.83 -24.33
CA TRP A 75 29.85 1.61 -23.46
C TRP A 75 28.38 1.18 -23.55
N ALA A 76 27.88 0.86 -24.75
CA ALA A 76 26.53 0.36 -24.94
C ALA A 76 26.35 -1.06 -24.36
N GLN A 77 27.38 -1.92 -24.48
CA GLN A 77 27.41 -3.23 -23.84
C GLN A 77 27.36 -3.12 -22.31
N LEU A 78 28.18 -2.24 -21.72
CA LEU A 78 28.18 -1.99 -20.28
C LEU A 78 26.83 -1.44 -19.80
N GLY A 79 26.27 -0.48 -20.53
CA GLY A 79 24.97 0.11 -20.22
C GLY A 79 23.83 -0.92 -20.25
N LEU A 80 23.76 -1.73 -21.32
CA LEU A 80 22.73 -2.76 -21.45
C LEU A 80 22.92 -3.89 -20.44
N GLY A 81 24.16 -4.28 -20.14
CA GLY A 81 24.47 -5.26 -19.11
C GLY A 81 24.05 -4.79 -17.72
N ALA A 82 24.30 -3.53 -17.38
CA ALA A 82 23.86 -2.93 -16.12
C ALA A 82 22.33 -2.88 -16.01
N LEU A 83 21.62 -2.56 -17.10
CA LEU A 83 20.15 -2.56 -17.14
C LEU A 83 19.57 -3.96 -16.92
N ILE A 84 20.13 -4.98 -17.57
CA ILE A 84 19.71 -6.38 -17.38
C ILE A 84 19.95 -6.82 -15.94
N ALA A 85 21.13 -6.53 -15.37
CA ALA A 85 21.44 -6.85 -13.98
C ALA A 85 20.48 -6.16 -13.01
N ALA A 86 20.18 -4.87 -13.21
CA ALA A 86 19.23 -4.13 -12.40
C ALA A 86 17.81 -4.72 -12.50
N ALA A 87 17.36 -5.13 -13.70
CA ALA A 87 16.07 -5.77 -13.89
C ALA A 87 15.97 -7.12 -13.16
N LEU A 88 17.00 -7.96 -13.26
CA LEU A 88 17.06 -9.26 -12.58
C LEU A 88 17.09 -9.10 -11.05
N LEU A 89 17.89 -8.17 -10.52
CA LEU A 89 17.92 -7.87 -9.09
C LEU A 89 16.57 -7.36 -8.58
N THR A 90 15.92 -6.48 -9.34
CA THR A 90 14.59 -5.95 -9.02
C THR A 90 13.56 -7.08 -9.00
N MET A 91 13.57 -7.97 -10.00
CA MET A 91 12.69 -9.14 -10.04
C MET A 91 12.93 -10.09 -8.86
N GLY A 92 14.19 -10.41 -8.56
CA GLY A 92 14.55 -11.25 -7.41
C GLY A 92 14.10 -10.64 -6.08
N TYR A 93 14.27 -9.33 -5.91
CA TYR A 93 13.78 -8.60 -4.74
C TYR A 93 12.25 -8.66 -4.62
N HIS A 94 11.54 -8.50 -5.74
CA HIS A 94 10.08 -8.60 -5.79
C HIS A 94 9.59 -10.01 -5.43
N LEU A 95 10.22 -11.07 -5.94
CA LEU A 95 9.91 -12.45 -5.56
C LEU A 95 10.15 -12.70 -4.07
N TRP A 96 11.26 -12.19 -3.54
CA TRP A 96 11.58 -12.27 -2.12
C TRP A 96 10.54 -11.54 -1.25
N LEU A 97 10.10 -10.33 -1.65
CA LEU A 97 9.04 -9.61 -0.94
C LEU A 97 7.70 -10.34 -1.00
N THR A 98 7.31 -10.93 -2.15
CA THR A 98 6.09 -11.74 -2.25
C THR A 98 6.15 -12.94 -1.30
N TRP A 99 7.31 -13.60 -1.24
CA TRP A 99 7.55 -14.69 -0.30
C TRP A 99 7.43 -14.21 1.15
N GLN A 100 8.06 -13.09 1.51
CA GLN A 100 7.92 -12.52 2.85
C GLN A 100 6.48 -12.16 3.20
N ALA A 101 5.73 -11.56 2.27
CA ALA A 101 4.33 -11.18 2.50
C ALA A 101 3.42 -12.38 2.80
N ALA A 102 3.75 -13.58 2.29
CA ALA A 102 3.04 -14.81 2.63
C ALA A 102 3.41 -15.39 4.01
N HIS A 103 4.50 -14.93 4.62
CA HIS A 103 5.04 -15.45 5.87
C HIS A 103 4.95 -14.46 7.03
N VAL A 104 4.41 -13.26 6.81
CA VAL A 104 4.32 -12.19 7.81
C VAL A 104 2.89 -11.66 7.89
N ALA A 105 2.41 -11.43 9.10
CA ALA A 105 1.18 -10.70 9.35
C ALA A 105 1.39 -9.62 10.41
N LEU A 106 0.87 -8.43 10.16
CA LEU A 106 0.85 -7.33 11.11
C LEU A 106 -0.58 -7.09 11.57
N VAL A 107 -0.83 -7.12 12.87
CA VAL A 107 -2.13 -6.76 13.45
C VAL A 107 -1.97 -5.42 14.16
N LEU A 108 -2.71 -4.43 13.69
CA LEU A 108 -2.77 -3.08 14.24
C LEU A 108 -3.90 -3.01 15.26
N THR A 109 -3.56 -2.81 16.53
CA THR A 109 -4.53 -2.64 17.62
C THR A 109 -4.45 -1.22 18.19
N PRO A 110 -5.46 -0.76 18.96
CA PRO A 110 -5.43 0.55 19.60
C PRO A 110 -4.26 0.78 20.56
N ALA A 111 -3.70 -0.26 21.17
CA ALA A 111 -2.63 -0.14 22.17
C ALA A 111 -1.23 -0.44 21.59
N GLU A 112 -1.15 -1.35 20.63
CA GLU A 112 0.11 -1.92 20.16
C GLU A 112 -0.03 -2.53 18.76
N ALA A 113 1.11 -2.83 18.15
CA ALA A 113 1.20 -3.59 16.93
C ALA A 113 1.76 -4.98 17.23
N TRP A 114 1.14 -6.00 16.63
CA TRP A 114 1.55 -7.40 16.75
C TRP A 114 2.09 -7.88 15.43
N LEU A 115 3.31 -8.42 15.45
CA LEU A 115 3.97 -8.98 14.28
C LEU A 115 4.07 -10.49 14.44
N TYR A 116 3.46 -11.20 13.51
CA TYR A 116 3.55 -12.64 13.38
C TYR A 116 4.45 -12.98 12.21
N GLN A 117 5.45 -13.84 12.42
CA GLN A 117 6.37 -14.25 11.36
C GLN A 117 6.61 -15.75 11.38
N ARG A 118 6.44 -16.39 10.21
CA ARG A 118 6.81 -17.80 10.04
C ARG A 118 8.29 -17.92 9.71
N ARG A 119 9.05 -18.65 10.53
CA ARG A 119 10.46 -18.99 10.28
C ARG A 119 10.70 -20.45 10.68
N GLY A 120 11.31 -21.24 9.79
CA GLY A 120 11.65 -22.65 10.08
C GLY A 120 10.47 -23.51 10.55
N GLY A 121 9.28 -23.31 9.97
CA GLY A 121 8.05 -24.04 10.33
C GLY A 121 7.36 -23.57 11.63
N ARG A 122 7.97 -22.65 12.39
CA ARG A 122 7.38 -22.07 13.61
C ARG A 122 6.87 -20.65 13.34
N VAL A 123 5.89 -20.22 14.12
CA VAL A 123 5.39 -18.84 14.10
C VAL A 123 5.91 -18.10 15.32
N TYR A 124 6.66 -17.04 15.08
CA TYR A 124 7.18 -16.12 16.08
C TYR A 124 6.21 -14.97 16.25
N PHE A 125 6.00 -14.57 17.51
CA PHE A 125 5.16 -13.45 17.88
C PHE A 125 6.03 -12.35 18.49
N GLU A 126 5.88 -11.14 17.99
CA GLU A 126 6.55 -9.96 18.50
C GLU A 126 5.54 -8.84 18.72
N ARG A 127 5.66 -8.19 19.88
CA ARG A 127 4.78 -7.12 20.31
C ARG A 127 5.53 -5.80 20.31
N MET A 128 4.90 -4.77 19.76
CA MET A 128 5.50 -3.46 19.56
C MET A 128 4.56 -2.39 20.10
N SER A 129 4.97 -1.65 21.12
CA SER A 129 4.18 -0.53 21.62
C SER A 129 4.21 0.63 20.62
N TRP A 130 3.09 1.33 20.46
CA TRP A 130 3.07 2.56 19.65
C TRP A 130 3.97 3.66 20.20
N LEU A 131 4.28 3.65 21.50
CA LEU A 131 5.25 4.57 22.12
C LEU A 131 6.70 4.25 21.71
N GLU A 132 6.97 2.99 21.36
CA GLU A 132 8.29 2.53 20.91
C GLU A 132 8.47 2.66 19.41
N CYS A 133 7.39 2.65 18.63
CA CYS A 133 7.43 2.69 17.18
C CYS A 133 7.57 4.12 16.64
N LEU A 134 8.60 4.35 15.83
CA LEU A 134 8.70 5.57 15.02
C LEU A 134 7.76 5.52 13.80
N PRO A 135 7.32 6.69 13.29
CA PRO A 135 6.64 6.78 12.00
C PRO A 135 7.43 6.08 10.88
N PRO A 136 6.75 5.42 9.91
CA PRO A 136 7.41 4.71 8.82
C PRO A 136 8.31 5.64 7.99
N ASP A 137 9.57 5.22 7.81
CA ASP A 137 10.51 5.95 6.95
C ASP A 137 10.08 5.84 5.49
N SER A 138 10.29 6.90 4.71
CA SER A 138 10.07 6.84 3.27
C SER A 138 11.07 5.86 2.63
N PRO A 139 10.62 4.96 1.75
CA PRO A 139 11.53 4.03 1.09
C PRO A 139 12.53 4.80 0.21
N ARG A 140 13.83 4.69 0.54
CA ARG A 140 14.91 5.25 -0.28
C ARG A 140 14.90 4.53 -1.65
N GLY A 141 14.86 5.30 -2.74
CA GLY A 141 14.83 4.75 -4.10
C GLY A 141 13.44 4.31 -4.60
N TRP A 142 12.37 4.53 -3.82
CA TRP A 142 10.99 4.21 -4.23
C TRP A 142 10.59 4.86 -5.54
N ARG A 143 11.04 6.09 -5.81
CA ARG A 143 10.78 6.79 -7.07
C ARG A 143 11.33 6.06 -8.28
N ILE A 144 12.45 5.35 -8.13
CA ILE A 144 13.05 4.57 -9.22
C ILE A 144 12.21 3.31 -9.46
N LEU A 145 11.80 2.62 -8.39
CA LEU A 145 10.91 1.47 -8.49
C LEU A 145 9.53 1.84 -9.03
N GLU A 146 8.94 2.97 -8.61
CA GLU A 146 7.71 3.52 -9.18
C GLU A 146 7.88 3.87 -10.65
N ALA A 147 8.98 4.54 -11.03
CA ALA A 147 9.25 4.86 -12.42
C ALA A 147 9.44 3.60 -13.27
N MET A 148 10.13 2.59 -12.77
CA MET A 148 10.29 1.30 -13.45
C MET A 148 8.96 0.54 -13.52
N SER A 149 8.15 0.53 -12.46
CA SER A 149 6.82 -0.09 -12.45
C SER A 149 5.85 0.64 -13.38
N ALA A 150 5.92 1.97 -13.44
CA ALA A 150 5.12 2.80 -14.35
C ALA A 150 5.55 2.58 -15.80
N LEU A 151 6.86 2.47 -16.06
CA LEU A 151 7.40 2.11 -17.37
C LEU A 151 6.95 0.70 -17.78
N LEU A 152 7.05 -0.27 -16.87
CA LEU A 152 6.57 -1.64 -17.10
C LEU A 152 5.07 -1.63 -17.40
N HIS A 153 4.29 -0.92 -16.59
CA HIS A 153 2.86 -0.73 -16.83
C HIS A 153 2.58 -0.07 -18.17
N LEU A 154 3.33 0.95 -18.58
CA LEU A 154 3.17 1.62 -19.87
C LEU A 154 3.45 0.65 -21.03
N ILE A 155 4.54 -0.11 -20.95
CA ILE A 155 4.94 -1.11 -21.94
C ILE A 155 3.84 -2.19 -22.07
N PHE A 156 3.27 -2.65 -20.96
CA PHE A 156 2.22 -3.66 -20.96
C PHE A 156 0.83 -3.11 -21.32
N HIS A 157 0.50 -1.86 -20.95
CA HIS A 157 -0.79 -1.23 -21.26
C HIS A 157 -0.93 -0.80 -22.73
N VAL A 158 0.16 -0.38 -23.37
CA VAL A 158 0.15 0.00 -24.80
C VAL A 158 -0.02 -1.24 -25.70
N GLY A 159 0.31 -2.44 -25.20
CA GLY A 159 0.17 -3.68 -25.95
C GLY A 159 -1.17 -4.41 -25.78
N LEU A 160 -1.64 -4.62 -24.54
CA LEU A 160 -2.68 -5.62 -24.26
C LEU A 160 -3.50 -5.28 -23.00
N GLN A 161 -4.55 -4.45 -23.14
CA GLN A 161 -5.47 -4.12 -22.03
C GLN A 161 -6.13 -5.36 -21.37
N ALA A 162 -6.34 -6.44 -22.14
CA ALA A 162 -6.88 -7.71 -21.62
C ALA A 162 -5.92 -8.45 -20.66
N LEU A 163 -4.61 -8.17 -20.70
CA LEU A 163 -3.63 -8.80 -19.81
C LEU A 163 -3.45 -8.05 -18.49
N ALA A 164 -4.23 -6.99 -18.23
CA ALA A 164 -4.17 -6.26 -16.96
C ALA A 164 -4.43 -7.17 -15.74
N PHE A 165 -5.26 -8.21 -15.89
CA PHE A 165 -5.49 -9.24 -14.87
C PHE A 165 -4.28 -10.13 -14.59
N LEU A 166 -3.30 -10.16 -15.49
CA LEU A 166 -2.05 -10.91 -15.32
C LEU A 166 -0.96 -10.07 -14.65
N ILE A 167 -1.20 -8.77 -14.44
CA ILE A 167 -0.23 -7.90 -13.79
C ILE A 167 -0.12 -8.35 -12.32
N PRO A 168 1.06 -8.80 -11.87
CA PRO A 168 1.25 -9.16 -10.48
C PRO A 168 0.91 -7.96 -9.60
N ASP A 169 0.29 -8.22 -8.45
CA ASP A 169 0.04 -7.21 -7.45
C ASP A 169 1.35 -6.46 -7.14
N GLN A 170 1.25 -5.15 -6.95
CA GLN A 170 2.38 -4.41 -6.43
C GLN A 170 2.68 -4.91 -5.02
N VAL A 171 3.97 -5.14 -4.79
CA VAL A 171 4.48 -5.58 -3.49
C VAL A 171 5.39 -4.50 -2.98
N TYR A 172 5.18 -4.13 -1.73
CA TYR A 172 5.87 -3.02 -1.10
C TYR A 172 6.29 -3.41 0.31
N GLU A 173 7.21 -2.62 0.85
CA GLU A 173 7.81 -2.88 2.15
C GLU A 173 7.56 -1.68 3.06
N ILE A 174 6.94 -1.92 4.21
CA ILE A 174 6.88 -0.96 5.30
C ILE A 174 8.03 -1.26 6.25
N ARG A 175 8.74 -0.20 6.63
CA ARG A 175 9.82 -0.26 7.60
C ARG A 175 9.41 0.50 8.86
N LEU A 176 9.33 -0.23 9.96
CA LEU A 176 9.17 0.35 11.29
C LEU A 176 10.49 0.24 12.03
N ARG A 177 10.76 1.20 12.91
CA ARG A 177 11.98 1.25 13.71
C ARG A 177 11.62 1.50 15.16
N SER A 178 12.34 0.86 16.06
CA SER A 178 12.23 1.19 17.47
C SER A 178 12.90 2.54 17.74
N ARG A 179 12.27 3.32 18.61
CA ARG A 179 12.80 4.53 19.21
C ARG A 179 13.81 4.21 20.32
N ILE A 180 13.60 3.09 21.03
CA ILE A 180 14.39 2.69 22.19
C ILE A 180 15.65 1.96 21.74
N ASP A 181 15.52 1.10 20.73
CA ASP A 181 16.61 0.29 20.20
C ASP A 181 16.87 0.61 18.71
N ALA A 182 18.00 1.26 18.42
CA ALA A 182 18.32 1.71 17.07
C ALA A 182 18.57 0.55 16.07
N ASP A 183 18.91 -0.64 16.59
CA ASP A 183 19.18 -1.84 15.80
C ASP A 183 17.90 -2.63 15.52
N ARG A 184 16.86 -2.45 16.35
CA ARG A 184 15.57 -3.10 16.16
C ARG A 184 14.78 -2.43 15.04
N ARG A 185 14.70 -3.13 13.90
CA ARG A 185 13.98 -2.72 12.70
C ARG A 185 13.06 -3.84 12.22
N TRP A 186 11.81 -3.48 11.95
CA TRP A 186 10.83 -4.41 11.40
C TRP A 186 10.60 -4.10 9.94
N ARG A 187 10.77 -5.12 9.12
CA ARG A 187 10.55 -5.08 7.68
C ARG A 187 9.30 -5.90 7.40
N ILE A 188 8.26 -5.23 6.92
CA ILE A 188 6.93 -5.82 6.75
C ILE A 188 6.60 -5.73 5.26
N ALA A 189 6.71 -6.86 4.57
CA ALA A 189 6.32 -6.98 3.18
C ALA A 189 4.81 -7.15 3.07
N LEU A 190 4.20 -6.40 2.17
CA LEU A 190 2.76 -6.40 1.93
C LEU A 190 2.51 -6.40 0.42
N ALA A 191 1.47 -7.09 -0.01
CA ALA A 191 1.17 -7.33 -1.42
C ALA A 191 -0.33 -7.17 -1.68
N GLY A 192 -0.70 -6.49 -2.76
CA GLY A 192 -2.10 -6.29 -3.15
C GLY A 192 -2.53 -4.82 -3.26
N ALA A 193 -3.52 -4.56 -4.10
CA ALA A 193 -4.08 -3.22 -4.29
C ALA A 193 -4.75 -2.67 -3.01
N GLN A 194 -5.43 -3.53 -2.22
CA GLN A 194 -6.01 -3.15 -0.92
C GLN A 194 -4.96 -2.69 0.10
N HIS A 195 -3.70 -2.96 -0.22
CA HIS A 195 -2.57 -2.68 0.62
C HIS A 195 -1.78 -1.48 0.10
N HIS A 196 -2.11 -0.79 -0.99
CA HIS A 196 -1.33 0.36 -1.50
C HIS A 196 -0.71 1.23 -0.37
N PRO A 197 0.60 1.62 -0.43
CA PRO A 197 1.32 2.19 0.71
C PRO A 197 0.54 3.28 1.44
N ARG A 198 -0.09 4.20 0.69
CA ARG A 198 -0.93 5.28 1.25
C ARG A 198 -2.06 4.77 2.16
N PHE A 199 -2.73 3.69 1.77
CA PHE A 199 -3.83 3.12 2.56
C PHE A 199 -3.31 2.52 3.86
N THR A 200 -2.20 1.80 3.75
CA THR A 200 -1.60 1.12 4.89
C THR A 200 -0.98 2.12 5.87
N LEU A 201 -0.36 3.19 5.37
CA LEU A 201 0.15 4.30 6.18
C LEU A 201 -0.98 5.01 6.93
N THR A 202 -2.10 5.32 6.27
CA THR A 202 -3.27 5.93 6.92
C THR A 202 -3.86 4.99 7.99
N ARG A 203 -3.99 3.68 7.71
CA ARG A 203 -4.46 2.69 8.69
C ARG A 203 -3.53 2.61 9.91
N LEU A 204 -2.23 2.63 9.70
CA LEU A 204 -1.24 2.62 10.77
C LEU A 204 -1.32 3.90 11.60
N ALA A 205 -1.36 5.06 10.94
CA ALA A 205 -1.47 6.35 11.59
C ALA A 205 -2.72 6.46 12.45
N ARG A 206 -3.87 5.92 12.00
CA ARG A 206 -5.12 5.92 12.78
C ARG A 206 -4.96 5.35 14.19
N TYR A 207 -4.11 4.34 14.38
CA TYR A 207 -3.84 3.75 15.68
C TYR A 207 -2.66 4.39 16.41
N ALA A 208 -1.60 4.77 15.68
CA ALA A 208 -0.35 5.24 16.27
C ALA A 208 -0.33 6.74 16.60
N LEU A 209 -1.14 7.55 15.91
CA LEU A 209 -1.11 9.02 15.99
C LEU A 209 -1.28 9.58 17.42
N PRO A 210 -2.20 9.08 18.28
CA PRO A 210 -2.32 9.55 19.65
C PRO A 210 -1.00 9.45 20.43
N TYR A 211 -0.31 8.32 20.29
CA TYR A 211 0.96 8.05 20.96
C TYR A 211 2.10 8.90 20.41
N TRP A 212 2.12 9.11 19.09
CA TRP A 212 3.12 9.97 18.45
C TRP A 212 2.97 11.44 18.83
N LEU A 213 1.73 11.92 18.98
CA LEU A 213 1.45 13.27 19.47
C LEU A 213 1.85 13.40 20.94
N GLN A 214 1.41 12.46 21.79
CA GLN A 214 1.73 12.46 23.23
C GLN A 214 3.24 12.43 23.49
N SER A 215 3.98 11.67 22.68
CA SER A 215 5.43 11.53 22.81
C SER A 215 6.25 12.62 22.11
N GLY A 216 5.58 13.57 21.44
CA GLY A 216 6.20 14.69 20.72
C GLY A 216 6.94 14.32 19.43
N ILE A 217 6.77 13.08 18.95
CA ILE A 217 7.38 12.58 17.71
C ILE A 217 6.72 13.24 16.49
N VAL A 218 5.40 13.38 16.53
CA VAL A 218 4.60 14.14 15.57
C VAL A 218 4.16 15.44 16.23
N ARG A 219 4.22 16.54 15.49
CA ARG A 219 3.81 17.86 15.98
C ARG A 219 2.72 18.45 15.10
N ILE A 220 1.77 19.11 15.73
CA ILE A 220 0.78 19.95 15.03
C ILE A 220 1.50 21.22 14.61
N GLU A 221 1.33 21.60 13.35
CA GLU A 221 1.90 22.87 12.89
C GLU A 221 1.10 24.05 13.44
N PRO A 222 1.76 25.07 14.02
CA PRO A 222 1.07 26.28 14.48
C PRO A 222 0.27 26.93 13.35
N GLY A 223 -0.98 27.30 13.64
CA GLY A 223 -1.89 27.89 12.66
C GLY A 223 -2.62 26.88 11.78
N TYR A 224 -2.36 25.58 11.93
CA TYR A 224 -3.07 24.47 11.27
C TYR A 224 -3.69 23.52 12.30
N GLU A 225 -4.09 24.04 13.45
CA GLU A 225 -4.72 23.26 14.50
C GLU A 225 -6.07 22.69 14.04
N PRO A 226 -6.43 21.48 14.53
CA PRO A 226 -7.76 20.90 14.32
C PRO A 226 -8.87 21.84 14.80
N SER A 227 -9.85 22.11 13.95
CA SER A 227 -11.04 22.92 14.27
C SER A 227 -12.27 22.35 13.57
N PRO A 228 -13.51 22.75 13.94
CA PRO A 228 -14.73 22.28 13.28
C PRO A 228 -14.82 22.61 11.78
N GLU A 229 -14.06 23.61 11.33
CA GLU A 229 -13.96 23.97 9.91
C GLU A 229 -12.87 23.17 9.19
N ARG A 230 -11.83 22.76 9.93
CA ARG A 230 -10.67 22.02 9.44
C ARG A 230 -10.77 20.55 9.82
N ASN A 231 -11.69 19.85 9.17
CA ASN A 231 -12.01 18.46 9.47
C ASN A 231 -11.12 17.44 8.75
N PHE A 232 -10.18 17.89 7.91
CA PHE A 232 -9.23 16.99 7.23
C PHE A 232 -7.83 17.08 7.85
N LEU A 233 -7.41 16.02 8.51
CA LEU A 233 -6.07 15.85 9.06
C LEU A 233 -5.13 15.24 8.03
N ALA A 234 -4.12 16.02 7.62
CA ALA A 234 -3.02 15.56 6.79
C ALA A 234 -1.78 15.31 7.66
N LEU A 235 -1.41 14.04 7.82
CA LEU A 235 -0.19 13.63 8.49
C LEU A 235 0.92 13.40 7.46
N ASP A 236 1.92 14.29 7.45
CA ASP A 236 3.12 14.09 6.66
C ASP A 236 4.15 13.29 7.45
N LEU A 237 4.33 12.02 7.05
CA LEU A 237 5.27 11.12 7.72
C LEU A 237 6.73 11.47 7.44
N ALA A 238 7.02 12.22 6.36
CA ALA A 238 8.38 12.62 6.03
C ALA A 238 8.87 13.75 6.95
N THR A 239 8.01 14.72 7.26
CA THR A 239 8.33 15.83 8.17
C THR A 239 7.86 15.60 9.61
N ARG A 240 7.05 14.56 9.84
CA ARG A 240 6.38 14.26 11.12
C ARG A 240 5.50 15.42 11.60
N THR A 241 4.82 16.04 10.64
CA THR A 241 3.95 17.19 10.87
C THR A 241 2.50 16.79 10.62
N LEU A 242 1.62 17.24 11.51
CA LEU A 242 0.18 17.15 11.34
C LEU A 242 -0.37 18.55 11.02
N ARG A 243 -1.14 18.67 9.95
CA ARG A 243 -1.91 19.87 9.61
C ARG A 243 -3.38 19.53 9.45
N ALA A 244 -4.25 20.37 9.96
CA ALA A 244 -5.67 20.33 9.68
C ALA A 244 -6.02 21.29 8.53
N TYR A 245 -6.81 20.82 7.58
CA TYR A 245 -7.27 21.54 6.40
C TYR A 245 -8.79 21.55 6.34
N THR A 246 -9.33 22.59 5.71
CA THR A 246 -10.71 22.54 5.22
C THR A 246 -10.76 21.61 4.00
N PHE A 247 -11.89 20.93 3.75
CA PHE A 247 -12.00 20.05 2.57
C PHE A 247 -11.77 20.78 1.25
N ASN A 248 -12.15 22.06 1.16
CA ASN A 248 -12.00 22.88 -0.04
C ASN A 248 -10.54 23.15 -0.42
N GLU A 249 -9.62 23.13 0.56
CA GLU A 249 -8.19 23.29 0.34
C GLU A 249 -7.52 22.00 -0.14
N VAL A 250 -8.16 20.84 0.08
CA VAL A 250 -7.59 19.53 -0.24
C VAL A 250 -7.93 19.17 -1.68
N ARG A 251 -7.03 19.52 -2.60
CA ARG A 251 -7.12 19.12 -4.01
C ARG A 251 -6.04 18.10 -4.33
N LEU A 252 -6.42 16.83 -4.32
CA LEU A 252 -5.51 15.72 -4.60
C LEU A 252 -6.01 14.96 -5.83
N ASP A 253 -5.26 15.05 -6.93
CA ASP A 253 -5.53 14.32 -8.17
C ASP A 253 -5.18 12.84 -7.95
N GLU A 254 -6.07 12.12 -7.30
CA GLU A 254 -5.98 10.67 -7.20
C GLU A 254 -7.20 10.10 -7.90
N GLY A 255 -6.96 9.22 -8.87
CA GLY A 255 -8.04 8.47 -9.49
C GLY A 255 -8.89 7.83 -8.39
N VAL A 256 -10.21 7.77 -8.59
CA VAL A 256 -11.11 7.09 -7.65
C VAL A 256 -10.67 5.64 -7.57
N PHE A 257 -9.87 5.31 -6.55
CA PHE A 257 -9.54 3.94 -6.23
C PHE A 257 -10.81 3.33 -5.68
N ARG A 258 -11.63 2.74 -6.56
CA ARG A 258 -12.68 1.82 -6.12
C ARG A 258 -11.97 0.63 -5.48
N ILE A 259 -11.81 0.68 -4.16
CA ILE A 259 -11.51 -0.51 -3.38
C ILE A 259 -12.78 -1.33 -3.44
N THR A 260 -12.87 -2.21 -4.43
CA THR A 260 -13.89 -3.26 -4.40
C THR A 260 -13.45 -4.19 -3.28
N ILE A 261 -14.20 -4.23 -2.18
CA ILE A 261 -14.06 -5.30 -1.20
C ILE A 261 -14.62 -6.54 -1.90
N GLU A 262 -13.78 -7.21 -2.71
CA GLU A 262 -14.18 -8.44 -3.38
C GLU A 262 -14.29 -9.53 -2.32
N SER A 263 -15.53 -9.85 -1.93
CA SER A 263 -15.82 -11.09 -1.23
C SER A 263 -15.64 -12.23 -2.22
N HIS A 264 -14.79 -13.20 -1.86
CA HIS A 264 -14.61 -14.43 -2.61
C HIS A 264 -15.20 -15.61 -1.85
N ASN A 265 -15.80 -16.52 -2.60
CA ASN A 265 -16.23 -17.82 -2.10
C ASN A 265 -15.01 -18.67 -1.72
N PRO A 266 -15.19 -19.75 -0.93
CA PRO A 266 -14.12 -20.66 -0.55
C PRO A 266 -13.36 -21.26 -1.76
N ASP A 267 -14.03 -21.42 -2.89
CA ASP A 267 -13.48 -21.91 -4.15
C ASP A 267 -12.72 -20.84 -4.97
N GLY A 268 -12.82 -19.56 -4.57
CA GLY A 268 -12.14 -18.44 -5.23
C GLY A 268 -12.94 -17.83 -6.37
N SER A 269 -14.15 -18.33 -6.62
CA SER A 269 -15.13 -17.57 -7.39
C SER A 269 -15.45 -16.28 -6.64
N ARG A 270 -15.69 -15.21 -7.39
CA ARG A 270 -16.27 -13.99 -6.82
C ARG A 270 -17.61 -14.39 -6.19
N VAL A 271 -17.88 -13.95 -4.96
CA VAL A 271 -19.24 -14.07 -4.42
C VAL A 271 -20.10 -13.20 -5.33
N GLU A 272 -20.90 -13.84 -6.17
CA GLU A 272 -21.99 -13.15 -6.85
C GLU A 272 -22.90 -12.58 -5.76
N SER A 273 -23.25 -11.30 -5.89
CA SER A 273 -24.19 -10.67 -4.98
C SER A 273 -25.47 -11.50 -4.98
N ASP A 274 -25.78 -12.13 -3.86
CA ASP A 274 -27.00 -12.91 -3.71
C ASP A 274 -28.19 -11.94 -3.77
N HIS A 275 -28.84 -11.88 -4.93
CA HIS A 275 -29.98 -11.00 -5.20
C HIS A 275 -31.29 -11.53 -4.57
N SER A 276 -31.21 -12.49 -3.64
CA SER A 276 -32.37 -13.15 -3.03
C SER A 276 -32.72 -12.65 -1.62
N LEU A 277 -31.94 -11.73 -1.03
CA LEU A 277 -32.16 -11.15 0.30
C LEU A 277 -32.42 -9.63 0.22
N ASP A 278 -33.63 -9.28 -0.21
CA ASP A 278 -34.01 -7.96 -0.77
C ASP A 278 -34.18 -6.77 0.19
N ALA A 279 -33.91 -6.88 1.50
CA ALA A 279 -34.13 -5.74 2.43
C ALA A 279 -32.88 -5.35 3.24
N ASP A 280 -32.25 -6.29 3.92
CA ASP A 280 -31.10 -6.00 4.79
C ASP A 280 -29.78 -5.91 4.00
N ALA A 281 -29.63 -6.67 2.91
CA ALA A 281 -28.46 -6.58 2.03
C ALA A 281 -28.49 -5.29 1.21
N ALA A 282 -29.68 -4.83 0.80
CA ALA A 282 -29.87 -3.56 0.11
C ALA A 282 -29.59 -2.36 1.02
N GLN A 283 -29.95 -2.42 2.31
CA GLN A 283 -29.54 -1.38 3.29
C GLN A 283 -28.05 -1.41 3.60
N THR A 284 -27.42 -2.59 3.64
CA THR A 284 -25.98 -2.72 3.86
C THR A 284 -25.20 -2.23 2.63
N GLN A 285 -25.62 -2.59 1.42
CA GLN A 285 -25.05 -2.09 0.16
C GLN A 285 -25.34 -0.62 -0.08
N ALA A 286 -26.52 -0.10 0.29
CA ALA A 286 -26.82 1.33 0.22
C ALA A 286 -26.05 2.11 1.29
N GLY A 287 -25.77 1.52 2.46
CA GLY A 287 -24.88 2.08 3.47
C GLY A 287 -23.41 2.09 3.02
N GLU A 288 -22.97 1.03 2.34
CA GLU A 288 -21.63 0.90 1.79
C GLU A 288 -21.45 1.77 0.52
N GLN A 289 -22.46 1.89 -0.33
CA GLN A 289 -22.49 2.81 -1.47
C GLN A 289 -22.63 4.25 -1.02
N ARG A 290 -23.43 4.59 0.00
CA ARG A 290 -23.42 5.93 0.60
C ARG A 290 -22.08 6.25 1.26
N TYR A 291 -21.46 5.29 1.94
CA TYR A 291 -20.09 5.43 2.45
C TYR A 291 -19.09 5.67 1.31
N LEU A 292 -19.26 4.99 0.17
CA LEU A 292 -18.44 5.13 -1.05
C LEU A 292 -18.79 6.37 -1.92
N GLU A 293 -19.99 6.95 -1.80
CA GLU A 293 -20.43 8.17 -2.51
C GLU A 293 -20.17 9.44 -1.67
N GLU A 294 -20.26 9.36 -0.35
CA GLU A 294 -19.65 10.35 0.58
C GLU A 294 -18.11 10.38 0.45
N LEU A 295 -17.51 9.30 -0.10
CA LEU A 295 -16.11 9.19 -0.54
C LEU A 295 -15.82 9.87 -1.91
N SER A 296 -16.55 10.93 -2.26
CA SER A 296 -16.01 12.01 -3.12
C SER A 296 -14.90 12.81 -2.43
N LEU A 297 -14.29 12.25 -1.39
CA LEU A 297 -13.05 12.70 -0.78
C LEU A 297 -11.88 12.32 -1.70
N PRO A 298 -11.11 13.29 -2.20
CA PRO A 298 -9.96 13.01 -3.03
C PRO A 298 -8.95 12.23 -2.21
N ALA A 299 -8.72 10.97 -2.59
CA ALA A 299 -7.82 10.01 -1.98
C ALA A 299 -8.19 9.46 -0.58
N PHE A 300 -7.94 8.17 -0.39
CA PHE A 300 -8.23 7.39 0.82
C PHE A 300 -7.82 8.08 2.13
N ALA A 301 -8.80 8.71 2.78
CA ALA A 301 -8.78 9.14 4.16
C ALA A 301 -9.64 8.20 5.01
N LEU A 302 -9.35 8.07 6.29
CA LEU A 302 -10.10 7.25 7.23
C LEU A 302 -10.73 8.11 8.33
N PRO A 303 -11.91 7.74 8.86
CA PRO A 303 -12.49 8.44 9.99
C PRO A 303 -11.60 8.31 11.24
N TYR A 304 -11.43 9.44 11.94
CA TYR A 304 -10.61 9.62 13.13
C TYR A 304 -11.32 10.59 14.09
N GLY A 305 -12.14 10.05 15.00
CA GLY A 305 -13.07 10.85 15.79
C GLY A 305 -14.06 11.57 14.87
N ASP A 306 -14.24 12.87 15.06
CA ASP A 306 -15.09 13.73 14.22
C ASP A 306 -14.38 14.24 12.95
N GLN A 307 -13.17 13.74 12.68
CA GLN A 307 -12.28 14.23 11.62
C GLN A 307 -11.90 13.10 10.66
N TRP A 308 -11.32 13.49 9.53
CA TRP A 308 -10.82 12.58 8.50
C TRP A 308 -9.30 12.61 8.48
N LEU A 309 -8.66 11.46 8.65
CA LEU A 309 -7.21 11.33 8.67
C LEU A 309 -6.68 10.74 7.37
N ARG A 310 -5.67 11.39 6.80
CA ARG A 310 -4.84 10.83 5.74
C ARG A 310 -3.37 10.94 6.10
N ALA A 311 -2.62 9.84 5.98
CA ALA A 311 -1.18 9.81 6.19
C ALA A 311 -0.43 9.37 4.94
N ASP A 312 0.64 10.07 4.61
CA ASP A 312 1.46 9.78 3.44
C ASP A 312 2.83 10.47 3.58
N TRP A 313 3.78 10.12 2.73
CA TRP A 313 5.04 10.86 2.63
C TRP A 313 4.86 12.07 1.70
N GLY A 314 5.09 13.28 2.21
CA GLY A 314 5.01 14.50 1.41
C GLY A 314 3.59 14.97 1.08
N ILE A 315 2.58 14.56 1.86
CA ILE A 315 1.17 14.95 1.60
C ILE A 315 0.96 16.46 1.70
N ILE A 316 1.55 17.11 2.71
CA ILE A 316 1.41 18.55 2.93
C ILE A 316 1.95 19.29 1.70
N LYS A 317 3.17 18.94 1.27
CA LYS A 317 3.78 19.54 0.08
C LYS A 317 2.90 19.36 -1.17
N ARG A 318 2.25 18.20 -1.33
CA ARG A 318 1.34 17.96 -2.47
C ARG A 318 0.11 18.85 -2.40
N ILE A 319 -0.56 18.92 -1.24
CA ILE A 319 -1.72 19.80 -1.03
C ILE A 319 -1.35 21.25 -1.36
N GLU A 320 -0.29 21.78 -0.76
CA GLU A 320 0.14 23.17 -0.98
C GLU A 320 0.54 23.45 -2.42
N SER A 321 1.26 22.53 -3.08
CA SER A 321 1.65 22.70 -4.48
C SER A 321 0.44 22.81 -5.42
N ARG A 322 -0.63 22.08 -5.11
CA ARG A 322 -1.87 22.09 -5.90
C ARG A 322 -2.73 23.30 -5.60
N ARG A 323 -2.79 23.71 -4.33
CA ARG A 323 -3.42 24.97 -3.93
C ARG A 323 -2.80 26.15 -4.68
N ALA A 324 -1.47 26.29 -4.63
CA ALA A 324 -0.75 27.34 -5.33
C ALA A 324 -0.99 27.29 -6.85
N ALA A 325 -0.98 26.09 -7.45
CA ALA A 325 -1.28 25.93 -8.88
C ALA A 325 -2.71 26.31 -9.26
N SER A 326 -3.69 26.10 -8.36
CA SER A 326 -5.07 26.56 -8.61
C SER A 326 -5.20 28.07 -8.44
N GLU A 327 -4.55 28.65 -7.45
CA GLU A 327 -4.59 30.10 -7.20
C GLU A 327 -3.99 30.85 -8.40
N THR A 328 -2.87 30.36 -8.96
CA THR A 328 -2.27 30.94 -10.17
C THR A 328 -3.11 30.73 -11.43
N ALA A 329 -3.82 29.61 -11.55
CA ALA A 329 -4.75 29.38 -12.67
C ALA A 329 -6.00 30.27 -12.63
N SER A 330 -6.39 30.76 -11.44
CA SER A 330 -7.54 31.65 -11.25
C SER A 330 -7.24 33.14 -11.41
N VAL A 331 -5.99 33.54 -11.67
CA VAL A 331 -5.65 34.95 -11.96
C VAL A 331 -6.05 35.26 -13.41
N PRO A 332 -7.02 36.16 -13.66
CA PRO A 332 -7.34 36.54 -15.03
C PRO A 332 -6.14 37.26 -15.64
N ILE A 333 -5.68 36.77 -16.80
CA ILE A 333 -4.75 37.48 -17.67
C ILE A 333 -5.43 38.80 -18.00
N GLN A 334 -5.00 39.91 -17.38
CA GLN A 334 -5.38 41.24 -17.83
C GLN A 334 -4.82 41.40 -19.24
N SER A 335 -5.66 41.18 -20.24
CA SER A 335 -5.34 41.54 -21.61
C SER A 335 -5.10 43.05 -21.63
N PRO A 336 -3.94 43.54 -22.11
CA PRO A 336 -3.72 44.97 -22.20
C PRO A 336 -4.79 45.56 -23.11
N LYS A 337 -5.45 46.63 -22.63
CA LYS A 337 -6.43 47.38 -23.40
C LYS A 337 -5.74 47.86 -24.70
N PRO A 338 -6.30 47.60 -25.89
CA PRO A 338 -5.75 48.16 -27.12
C PRO A 338 -5.81 49.69 -27.05
N ALA A 339 -4.73 50.32 -27.50
CA ALA A 339 -4.50 51.76 -27.49
C ALA A 339 -5.46 52.53 -28.41
#